data_AF-A0A2V6TPP4-F1
#
_entry.id   AF-A0A2V6TPP4-F1
#
_cell.length_a   1.000
_cell.length_b   1.000
_cell.length_c   1.000
_cell.angle_alpha   90.00
_cell.angle_beta   90.00
_cell.angle_gamma   90.00
#
_symmetry.space_group_name_H-M   'P 1'
#
loop_
_entity.id
_entity.type
_entity.pdbx_description
1 polymer ?
#
loop_
_entity_poly.entity_id
_entity_poly.type
_entity_poly.pdbx_seq_one_letter_code
_entity_poly.pdbx_strand_id
1 'polypeptide(L)'
;DPRSEFGGRRPGAIHRGTFNANPLAAAAGIAALKIVATGEPQRRADATAARLREGMQNVLNKHRVAGVVYGDVSTFHIYFGSAGNGSIEGLSAAELKGIPKKTVSALQQALRMRGVDLMSYTGGLTSLAHTEEDVRQTVQAFEGAVTELLGQGLLERR
;
A
#
# COMPACT_ATOMS: atom_id res chain seq x y z
N ASP A 1 19.78 -34.55 5.15
CA ASP A 1 19.39 -33.71 6.29
C ASP A 1 20.48 -32.65 6.48
N PRO A 2 20.21 -31.34 6.56
CA PRO A 2 21.25 -30.34 6.89
C PRO A 2 21.96 -30.61 8.24
N ARG A 3 21.42 -31.52 9.06
CA ARG A 3 22.01 -32.04 10.30
C ARG A 3 22.89 -33.28 10.10
N SER A 4 22.91 -33.92 8.93
CA SER A 4 23.74 -35.10 8.66
C SER A 4 25.06 -34.68 8.03
N GLU A 5 26.18 -34.86 8.73
CA GLU A 5 27.53 -34.66 8.19
C GLU A 5 27.87 -35.73 7.14
N PHE A 6 28.50 -35.32 6.03
CA PHE A 6 29.06 -36.23 5.02
C PHE A 6 30.55 -35.89 4.84
N GLY A 7 31.44 -36.82 5.22
CA GLY A 7 32.89 -36.64 5.09
C GLY A 7 33.48 -35.52 5.96
N GLY A 8 32.95 -35.29 7.17
CA GLY A 8 33.46 -34.26 8.10
C GLY A 8 33.13 -32.81 7.69
N ARG A 9 32.20 -32.63 6.74
CA ARG A 9 31.70 -31.31 6.31
C ARG A 9 30.18 -31.28 6.45
N ARG A 10 29.64 -30.16 6.94
CA ARG A 10 28.20 -29.88 6.86
C ARG A 10 27.81 -29.79 5.38
N PRO A 11 26.68 -30.38 4.94
CA PRO A 11 26.25 -30.25 3.55
C PRO A 11 26.06 -28.78 3.21
N GLY A 12 26.80 -28.27 2.22
CA GLY A 12 26.61 -26.91 1.72
C GLY A 12 25.19 -26.74 1.16
N ALA A 13 24.56 -25.61 1.42
CA ALA A 13 23.30 -25.28 0.75
C ALA A 13 23.57 -25.12 -0.75
N ILE A 14 22.90 -25.93 -1.58
CA ILE A 14 23.00 -25.80 -3.03
C ILE A 14 22.16 -24.59 -3.44
N HIS A 15 22.83 -23.47 -3.72
CA HIS A 15 22.18 -22.26 -4.25
C HIS A 15 22.57 -22.06 -5.72
N ARG A 16 21.70 -22.49 -6.63
CA ARG A 16 21.85 -22.33 -8.09
C ARG A 16 20.84 -21.30 -8.59
N GLY A 17 21.15 -20.63 -9.70
CA GLY A 17 20.18 -19.79 -10.39
C GLY A 17 20.78 -19.17 -11.64
N THR A 18 20.20 -19.49 -12.80
CA THR A 18 20.68 -19.04 -14.14
C THR A 18 20.76 -17.52 -14.26
N PHE A 19 19.90 -16.79 -13.55
CA PHE A 19 19.82 -15.32 -13.62
C PHE A 19 20.31 -14.61 -12.36
N ASN A 20 20.83 -15.35 -11.37
CA ASN A 20 21.42 -14.73 -10.19
C ASN A 20 22.64 -13.90 -10.61
N ALA A 21 22.72 -12.66 -10.11
CA ALA A 21 23.77 -11.70 -10.45
C ALA A 21 23.95 -11.44 -11.96
N ASN A 22 22.89 -11.60 -12.77
CA ASN A 22 23.00 -11.27 -14.18
C ASN A 22 23.43 -9.80 -14.38
N PRO A 23 24.22 -9.48 -15.42
CA PRO A 23 24.82 -8.15 -15.57
C PRO A 23 23.81 -7.01 -15.62
N LEU A 24 22.62 -7.22 -16.20
CA LEU A 24 21.59 -6.20 -16.31
C LEU A 24 21.02 -5.82 -14.94
N ALA A 25 20.64 -6.82 -14.14
CA ALA A 25 20.14 -6.58 -12.78
C ALA A 25 21.22 -5.98 -11.88
N ALA A 26 22.47 -6.44 -12.00
CA ALA A 26 23.59 -5.89 -11.23
C ALA A 26 23.84 -4.41 -11.57
N ALA A 27 23.89 -4.06 -12.85
CA ALA A 27 24.09 -2.67 -13.30
C ALA A 27 22.93 -1.76 -12.86
N ALA A 28 21.68 -2.20 -13.06
CA ALA A 28 20.50 -1.45 -12.61
C ALA A 28 20.47 -1.29 -11.08
N GLY A 29 20.81 -2.34 -10.33
CA GLY A 29 20.90 -2.32 -8.88
C GLY A 29 21.95 -1.32 -8.38
N ILE A 30 23.15 -1.31 -8.95
CA ILE A 30 24.20 -0.34 -8.59
C ILE A 30 23.73 1.09 -8.84
N ALA A 31 23.10 1.35 -9.99
CA ALA A 31 22.58 2.68 -10.32
C ALA A 31 21.47 3.11 -9.34
N ALA A 32 20.49 2.22 -9.09
CA ALA A 32 19.41 2.47 -8.14
C ALA A 32 19.94 2.73 -6.72
N LEU A 33 20.91 1.93 -6.25
CA LEU A 33 21.53 2.08 -4.94
C LEU A 33 22.20 3.45 -4.76
N LYS A 34 22.89 3.96 -5.80
CA LYS A 34 23.48 5.31 -5.76
C LYS A 34 22.42 6.41 -5.61
N ILE A 35 21.25 6.24 -6.23
CA ILE A 35 20.14 7.20 -6.13
C ILE A 35 19.52 7.16 -4.72
N VAL A 36 19.19 5.97 -4.22
CA VAL A 36 18.53 5.80 -2.90
C VAL A 36 19.47 6.07 -1.73
N ALA A 37 20.79 5.98 -1.91
CA ALA A 37 21.78 6.30 -0.87
C ALA A 37 21.70 7.76 -0.41
N THR A 38 21.13 8.66 -1.21
CA THR A 38 20.90 10.07 -0.84
C THR A 38 19.80 10.26 0.22
N GLY A 39 18.93 9.26 0.40
CA GLY A 39 17.73 9.34 1.25
C GLY A 39 16.61 10.22 0.69
N GLU A 40 16.85 10.97 -0.40
CA GLU A 40 15.85 11.87 -0.99
C GLU A 40 14.65 11.12 -1.61
N PRO A 41 14.84 10.02 -2.36
CA PRO A 41 13.72 9.23 -2.85
C PRO A 41 12.76 8.74 -1.75
N GLN A 42 13.32 8.31 -0.61
CA GLN A 42 12.56 7.82 0.54
C GLN A 42 11.78 8.97 1.18
N ARG A 43 12.45 10.09 1.51
CA ARG A 43 11.78 11.27 2.08
C ARG A 43 10.64 11.77 1.20
N ARG A 44 10.83 11.79 -0.12
CA ARG A 44 9.78 12.18 -1.07
C ARG A 44 8.62 11.19 -1.07
N ALA A 45 8.89 9.89 -1.17
CA ALA A 45 7.84 8.88 -1.14
C ALA A 45 7.03 8.97 0.17
N ASP A 46 7.71 9.12 1.32
CA ASP A 46 7.08 9.25 2.64
C ASP A 46 6.17 10.48 2.73
N ALA A 47 6.67 11.63 2.25
CA ALA A 47 5.89 12.86 2.22
C ALA A 47 4.65 12.73 1.32
N THR A 48 4.78 12.11 0.14
CA THR A 48 3.65 11.84 -0.75
C THR A 48 2.62 10.92 -0.10
N ALA A 49 3.06 9.85 0.55
CA ALA A 49 2.15 8.92 1.23
C ALA A 49 1.45 9.58 2.42
N ALA A 50 2.14 10.43 3.18
CA ALA A 50 1.54 11.22 4.26
C ALA A 50 0.41 12.12 3.74
N ARG A 51 0.63 12.83 2.64
CA ARG A 51 -0.39 13.68 2.00
C ARG A 51 -1.57 12.88 1.47
N LEU A 52 -1.33 11.69 0.88
CA LEU A 52 -2.40 10.78 0.48
C LEU A 52 -3.23 10.32 1.68
N ARG A 53 -2.59 9.87 2.77
CA ARG A 53 -3.29 9.45 3.99
C ARG A 53 -4.15 10.57 4.56
N GLU A 54 -3.60 11.78 4.68
CA GLU A 54 -4.33 12.96 5.15
C GLU A 54 -5.51 13.30 4.24
N GLY A 55 -5.29 13.39 2.93
CA GLY A 55 -6.34 13.73 1.96
C GLY A 55 -7.47 12.70 1.93
N MET A 56 -7.14 11.41 1.93
CA MET A 56 -8.14 10.34 1.98
C MET A 56 -8.88 10.31 3.33
N GLN A 57 -8.19 10.52 4.46
CA GLN A 57 -8.84 10.60 5.77
C GLN A 57 -9.82 11.78 5.82
N ASN A 58 -9.46 12.92 5.23
CA ASN A 58 -10.35 14.08 5.11
C ASN A 58 -11.60 13.77 4.28
N VAL A 59 -11.49 12.97 3.22
CA VAL A 59 -12.64 12.47 2.45
C VAL A 59 -13.55 11.62 3.33
N LEU A 60 -13.02 10.64 4.08
CA LEU A 60 -13.82 9.82 4.99
C LEU A 60 -14.54 10.67 6.04
N ASN A 61 -13.82 11.65 6.61
CA ASN A 61 -14.39 12.58 7.59
C ASN A 61 -15.52 13.43 7.01
N LYS A 62 -15.30 14.01 5.81
CA LYS A 62 -16.27 14.85 5.10
C LYS A 62 -17.56 14.12 4.81
N HIS A 63 -17.46 12.87 4.36
CA HIS A 63 -18.62 12.02 4.02
C HIS A 63 -19.18 11.24 5.22
N ARG A 64 -18.60 11.46 6.41
CA ARG A 64 -18.93 10.75 7.66
C ARG A 64 -18.86 9.23 7.48
N VAL A 65 -17.92 8.71 6.72
CA VAL A 65 -17.74 7.26 6.59
C VAL A 65 -16.93 6.74 7.78
N ALA A 66 -17.37 5.64 8.38
CA ALA A 66 -16.58 4.95 9.39
C ALA A 66 -15.36 4.27 8.73
N GLY A 67 -14.17 4.81 8.99
CA GLY A 67 -12.94 4.26 8.46
C GLY A 67 -11.70 5.06 8.85
N VAL A 68 -10.55 4.41 8.66
CA VAL A 68 -9.22 4.93 9.01
C VAL A 68 -8.28 4.72 7.83
N VAL A 69 -7.56 5.77 7.46
CA VAL A 69 -6.48 5.68 6.49
C VAL A 69 -5.15 5.68 7.25
N TYR A 70 -4.40 4.59 7.13
CA TYR A 70 -3.20 4.33 7.92
C TYR A 70 -2.06 3.82 7.06
N GLY A 71 -0.87 3.69 7.65
CA GLY A 71 0.32 3.19 6.98
C GLY A 71 1.57 3.94 7.42
N ASP A 72 2.70 3.26 7.37
CA ASP A 72 3.99 3.82 7.74
C ASP A 72 4.78 4.22 6.50
N VAL A 73 5.64 5.24 6.63
CA VAL A 73 6.63 5.59 5.60
C VAL A 73 5.88 5.86 4.27
N SER A 74 6.27 5.20 3.19
CA SER A 74 5.71 5.36 1.84
C SER A 74 4.46 4.52 1.57
N THR A 75 3.83 3.91 2.60
CA THR A 75 2.66 3.04 2.43
C THR A 75 1.37 3.71 2.86
N PHE A 76 0.25 3.29 2.27
CA PHE A 76 -1.08 3.69 2.73
C PHE A 76 -2.07 2.55 2.59
N HIS A 77 -3.03 2.49 3.50
CA HIS A 77 -4.09 1.49 3.56
C HIS A 77 -5.38 2.15 4.03
N ILE A 78 -6.51 1.69 3.50
CA ILE A 78 -7.84 2.15 3.90
C ILE A 78 -8.55 1.01 4.62
N TYR A 79 -8.94 1.26 5.87
CA TYR A 79 -9.83 0.39 6.63
C TYR A 79 -11.23 1.01 6.67
N PHE A 80 -12.26 0.21 6.38
CA PHE A 80 -13.66 0.59 6.56
C PHE A 80 -14.24 -0.17 7.75
N GLY A 81 -14.88 0.54 8.67
CA GLY A 81 -15.41 -0.01 9.91
C GLY A 81 -15.29 0.98 11.07
N SER A 82 -16.06 0.74 12.12
CA SER A 82 -16.00 1.54 13.35
C SER A 82 -14.77 1.13 14.17
N ALA A 83 -13.63 1.73 13.85
CA ALA A 83 -12.53 1.79 14.79
C ALA A 83 -12.95 2.72 15.93
N GLY A 84 -13.24 2.18 17.12
CA GLY A 84 -13.89 2.90 18.23
C GLY A 84 -13.20 4.20 18.70
N ASN A 85 -11.96 4.45 18.25
CA ASN A 85 -11.14 5.64 18.51
C ASN A 85 -10.62 6.33 17.23
N GLY A 86 -11.08 5.94 16.04
CA GLY A 86 -10.52 6.44 14.77
C GLY A 86 -9.08 5.96 14.49
N SER A 87 -8.61 4.92 15.18
CA SER A 87 -7.30 4.31 15.03
C SER A 87 -7.41 2.81 14.82
N ILE A 88 -6.47 2.24 14.07
CA ILE A 88 -6.38 0.78 13.91
C ILE A 88 -5.71 0.07 15.10
N GLU A 89 -5.28 0.81 16.12
CA GLU A 89 -4.65 0.24 17.31
C GLU A 89 -5.56 -0.79 17.99
N GLY A 90 -4.99 -1.95 18.31
CA GLY A 90 -5.70 -3.07 18.93
C GLY A 90 -6.43 -3.99 17.94
N LEU A 91 -6.53 -3.63 16.66
CA LEU A 91 -7.07 -4.53 15.64
C LEU A 91 -6.04 -5.58 15.22
N SER A 92 -6.47 -6.83 15.14
CA SER A 92 -5.69 -7.91 14.57
C SER A 92 -5.59 -7.80 13.04
N ALA A 93 -4.61 -8.49 12.46
CA ALA A 93 -4.47 -8.58 11.01
C ALA A 93 -5.71 -9.21 10.32
N ALA A 94 -6.45 -10.06 11.02
CA ALA A 94 -7.69 -10.66 10.51
C ALA A 94 -8.82 -9.61 10.45
N GLU A 95 -8.95 -8.78 11.48
CA GLU A 95 -9.94 -7.70 11.53
C GLU A 95 -9.66 -6.63 10.45
N LEU A 96 -8.39 -6.25 10.27
CA LEU A 96 -7.99 -5.31 9.21
C LEU A 96 -8.29 -5.82 7.80
N LYS A 97 -8.30 -7.15 7.61
CA LYS A 97 -8.66 -7.83 6.35
C LYS A 97 -10.13 -8.23 6.29
N GLY A 98 -10.93 -7.85 7.29
CA GLY A 98 -12.34 -8.21 7.43
C GLY A 98 -13.29 -7.41 6.54
N ILE A 99 -12.79 -6.46 5.75
CA ILE A 99 -13.64 -5.66 4.85
C ILE A 99 -14.32 -6.62 3.85
N PRO A 100 -15.66 -6.56 3.69
CA PRO A 100 -16.37 -7.44 2.78
C PRO A 100 -15.77 -7.41 1.38
N LYS A 101 -15.53 -8.60 0.80
CA LYS A 101 -14.92 -8.74 -0.53
C LYS A 101 -15.64 -7.92 -1.60
N LYS A 102 -16.97 -7.81 -1.52
CA LYS A 102 -17.78 -6.99 -2.43
C LYS A 102 -17.42 -5.50 -2.34
N THR A 103 -17.25 -4.97 -1.13
CA THR A 103 -16.84 -3.57 -0.89
C THR A 103 -15.43 -3.31 -1.42
N VAL A 104 -14.49 -4.23 -1.18
CA VAL A 104 -13.11 -4.13 -1.70
C VAL A 104 -13.10 -4.12 -3.23
N SER A 105 -13.78 -5.06 -3.87
CA SER A 105 -13.88 -5.12 -5.33
C SER A 105 -14.52 -3.86 -5.91
N ALA A 106 -15.60 -3.36 -5.29
CA ALA A 106 -16.27 -2.14 -5.73
C ALA A 106 -15.36 -0.92 -5.61
N LEU A 107 -14.63 -0.76 -4.49
CA LEU A 107 -13.67 0.32 -4.30
C LEU A 107 -12.60 0.30 -5.40
N GLN A 108 -11.99 -0.87 -5.65
CA GLN A 108 -10.96 -0.99 -6.67
C GLN A 108 -11.50 -0.69 -8.08
N GLN A 109 -12.69 -1.18 -8.42
CA GLN A 109 -13.32 -0.89 -9.70
C GLN A 109 -13.62 0.60 -9.85
N ALA A 110 -14.21 1.22 -8.82
CA ALA A 110 -14.55 2.64 -8.82
C ALA A 110 -13.31 3.53 -8.96
N LEU A 111 -12.19 3.18 -8.31
CA LEU A 111 -10.91 3.87 -8.47
C LEU A 111 -10.34 3.68 -9.89
N ARG A 112 -10.35 2.46 -10.43
CA ARG A 112 -9.83 2.17 -11.78
C ARG A 112 -10.60 2.91 -12.87
N MET A 113 -11.93 2.99 -12.74
CA MET A 113 -12.77 3.79 -13.63
C MET A 113 -12.47 5.28 -13.58
N ARG A 114 -11.78 5.74 -12.51
CA ARG A 114 -11.31 7.12 -12.32
C ARG A 114 -9.80 7.27 -12.55
N GLY A 115 -9.16 6.27 -13.14
CA GLY A 115 -7.74 6.31 -13.52
C GLY A 115 -6.75 5.96 -12.40
N VAL A 116 -7.22 5.43 -11.26
CA VAL A 116 -6.36 5.07 -10.12
C VAL A 116 -6.40 3.56 -9.89
N ASP A 117 -5.24 2.92 -9.87
CA ASP A 117 -5.12 1.51 -9.48
C ASP A 117 -4.37 1.36 -8.16
N LEU A 118 -4.92 0.53 -7.28
CA LEU A 118 -4.29 0.22 -5.99
C LEU A 118 -3.41 -1.01 -6.13
N MET A 119 -2.19 -0.95 -5.60
CA MET A 119 -1.25 -2.07 -5.67
C MET A 119 -1.78 -3.34 -5.00
N SER A 120 -2.47 -3.20 -3.85
CA SER A 120 -2.95 -4.36 -3.10
C SER A 120 -4.17 -4.03 -2.25
N TYR A 121 -5.19 -4.89 -2.32
CA TYR A 121 -6.38 -4.81 -1.48
C TYR A 121 -6.98 -3.39 -1.45
N THR A 122 -6.89 -2.67 -0.34
CA THR A 122 -7.38 -1.30 -0.16
C THR A 122 -6.25 -0.27 0.05
N GLY A 123 -5.04 -0.58 -0.43
CA GLY A 123 -3.87 0.27 -0.21
C GLY A 123 -2.80 0.15 -1.30
N GLY A 124 -1.67 0.81 -1.04
CA GLY A 124 -0.56 0.86 -1.95
C GLY A 124 0.68 1.50 -1.34
N LEU A 125 1.63 1.80 -2.21
CA LEU A 125 2.86 2.50 -1.88
C LEU A 125 3.10 3.64 -2.88
N THR A 126 3.80 4.66 -2.41
CA THR A 126 4.30 5.77 -3.23
C THR A 126 5.77 5.56 -3.56
N SER A 127 6.25 6.33 -4.53
CA SER A 127 7.64 6.29 -4.99
C SER A 127 8.10 7.71 -5.33
N LEU A 128 9.40 7.86 -5.61
CA LEU A 128 9.98 9.13 -6.05
C LEU A 128 9.34 9.71 -7.32
N ALA A 129 8.66 8.88 -8.11
CA ALA A 129 8.01 9.27 -9.35
C ALA A 129 6.69 10.02 -9.12
N HIS A 130 6.06 9.83 -7.96
CA HIS A 130 4.78 10.46 -7.64
C HIS A 130 4.97 11.93 -7.28
N THR A 131 4.01 12.74 -7.70
CA THR A 131 3.96 14.20 -7.60
C THR A 131 2.74 14.63 -6.79
N GLU A 132 2.68 15.92 -6.48
CA GLU A 132 1.49 16.52 -5.84
C GLU A 132 0.22 16.39 -6.69
N GLU A 133 0.37 16.38 -8.02
CA GLU A 133 -0.75 16.20 -8.92
C GLU A 133 -1.30 14.77 -8.82
N ASP A 134 -0.44 13.77 -8.71
CA ASP A 134 -0.86 12.38 -8.48
C ASP A 134 -1.65 12.26 -7.16
N VAL A 135 -1.19 12.95 -6.10
CA VAL A 135 -1.90 13.01 -4.82
C VAL A 135 -3.30 13.62 -5.01
N ARG A 136 -3.37 14.79 -5.65
CA ARG A 136 -4.62 15.51 -5.88
C ARG A 136 -5.62 14.69 -6.69
N GLN A 137 -5.17 14.10 -7.81
CA GLN A 137 -6.00 13.23 -8.64
C GLN A 137 -6.48 12.01 -7.88
N THR A 138 -5.60 11.38 -7.10
CA THR A 138 -5.94 10.19 -6.32
C THR A 138 -6.97 10.49 -5.23
N VAL A 139 -6.83 11.60 -4.50
CA VAL A 139 -7.80 12.01 -3.47
C VAL A 139 -9.15 12.36 -4.10
N GLN A 140 -9.16 13.04 -5.25
CA GLN A 140 -10.40 13.34 -5.99
C GLN A 140 -11.09 12.05 -6.49
N ALA A 141 -10.32 11.11 -7.04
CA ALA A 141 -10.83 9.82 -7.48
C ALA A 141 -11.39 9.01 -6.30
N PHE A 142 -10.69 9.04 -5.16
CA PHE A 142 -11.13 8.39 -3.93
C PHE A 142 -12.44 8.99 -3.41
N GLU A 143 -12.60 10.31 -3.40
CA GLU A 143 -13.86 10.96 -3.04
C GLU A 143 -15.02 10.52 -3.95
N GLY A 144 -14.77 10.46 -5.26
CA GLY A 144 -15.75 9.95 -6.22
C GLY A 144 -16.13 8.49 -5.94
N ALA A 145 -15.16 7.63 -5.60
CA ALA A 145 -15.39 6.23 -5.27
C ALA A 145 -16.17 6.08 -3.95
N VAL A 146 -15.81 6.82 -2.90
CA VAL A 146 -16.55 6.83 -1.63
C VAL A 146 -18.01 7.22 -1.83
N THR A 147 -18.25 8.27 -2.62
CA THR A 147 -19.62 8.74 -2.94
C THR A 147 -20.43 7.66 -3.66
N GLU A 148 -19.82 6.98 -4.63
CA GLU A 148 -20.44 5.89 -5.38
C GLU A 148 -20.79 4.69 -4.47
N LEU A 149 -19.83 4.25 -3.64
CA LEU A 149 -20.04 3.12 -2.72
C LEU A 149 -21.09 3.42 -1.65
N LEU A 150 -21.20 4.66 -1.18
CA LEU A 150 -22.30 5.12 -0.32
C LEU A 150 -23.65 5.00 -1.04
N GLY A 151 -23.73 5.44 -2.29
CA GLY A 151 -24.95 5.33 -3.10
C GLY A 151 -25.39 3.88 -3.36
N GLN A 152 -24.43 2.94 -3.37
CA GLN A 152 -24.69 1.50 -3.49
C GLN A 152 -24.99 0.81 -2.15
N GLY A 153 -24.92 1.52 -1.02
CA GLY A 153 -25.07 0.94 0.31
C GLY A 153 -23.94 -0.03 0.69
N LEU A 154 -22.76 0.12 0.09
CA LEU A 154 -21.57 -0.69 0.39
C LEU A 154 -20.68 -0.09 1.48
N LEU A 155 -20.93 1.17 1.82
CA LEU A 155 -20.34 1.89 2.94
C LEU A 155 -21.46 2.51 3.78
N GLU A 156 -21.21 2.64 5.07
CA GLU A 156 -22.14 3.23 6.02
C GLU A 156 -21.62 4.57 6.53
N ARG A 157 -22.55 5.50 6.78
CA ARG A 157 -22.25 6.74 7.47
C ARG A 157 -22.30 6.50 8.98
N ARG A 158 -21.38 7.14 9.71
CA ARG A 158 -21.38 7.25 11.17
C ARG A 158 -22.26 8.41 11.63
#